data_AF-A0A9D3M959-F1
#
_entry.id   AF-A0A9D3M959-F1
#
_cell.length_a   1.000
_cell.length_b   1.000
_cell.length_c   1.000
_cell.angle_alpha   90.00
_cell.angle_beta   90.00
_cell.angle_gamma   90.00
#
_symmetry.space_group_name_H-M   'P 1'
#
loop_
_entity.id
_entity.type
_entity.pdbx_description
1 polymer ?
#
loop_
_entity_poly.entity_id
_entity_poly.type
_entity_poly.pdbx_seq_one_letter_code
_entity_poly.pdbx_strand_id
1 'polypeptide(L)'
;MASIVSASSLSLDGQNQCLKAAQDCGLFEKCGSLRSEYVVACTKRAPGSAHCNRQKCHRALRRFLERVPAEYSLGVLFCPCTDALCGERRRKTIVPSCSYQEREGKPNCLSLEAYCMKDELCRSRLADFQYNCHPSPCLRLAA
;
A
#
# COMPACT_ATOMS: atom_id res chain seq x y z
N MET A 1 2.30 9.87 19.71
CA MET A 1 2.77 9.87 18.31
C MET A 1 2.82 11.32 17.87
N ALA A 2 3.97 11.83 17.45
CA ALA A 2 4.05 13.17 16.90
C ALA A 2 3.22 13.19 15.62
N SER A 3 2.13 13.95 15.63
CA SER A 3 1.26 14.12 14.48
C SER A 3 2.11 14.57 13.30
N ILE A 4 1.98 13.86 12.17
CA ILE A 4 2.22 14.47 10.87
C ILE A 4 1.13 15.55 10.79
N VAL A 5 1.42 16.72 11.37
CA VAL A 5 0.64 17.92 11.11
C VAL A 5 0.69 18.01 9.60
N SER A 6 -0.46 17.82 8.97
CA SER A 6 -0.67 18.27 7.61
C SER A 6 -0.24 19.71 7.61
N ALA A 7 0.99 19.96 7.17
CA ALA A 7 1.34 21.23 6.59
C ALA A 7 0.36 21.34 5.44
N SER A 8 -0.76 22.01 5.71
CA SER A 8 -1.58 22.65 4.71
C SER A 8 -0.73 23.75 4.09
N SER A 9 0.40 23.38 3.45
CA SER A 9 0.82 24.08 2.27
C SER A 9 -0.32 23.82 1.30
N LEU A 10 -1.22 24.80 1.19
CA LEU A 10 -2.04 24.97 0.01
C LEU A 10 -1.08 24.79 -1.17
N SER A 11 -1.06 23.61 -1.78
CA SER A 11 -0.31 23.38 -3.01
C SER A 11 -1.01 24.27 -4.04
N LEU A 12 -0.45 25.47 -4.22
CA LEU A 12 -0.93 26.52 -5.11
C LEU A 12 -0.74 26.19 -6.59
N ASP A 13 -0.71 24.91 -6.95
CA ASP A 13 -0.57 24.47 -8.31
C ASP A 13 -1.33 23.16 -8.41
N GLY A 14 -2.09 22.94 -9.49
CA GLY A 14 -2.98 21.78 -9.72
C GLY A 14 -2.25 20.44 -9.83
N GLN A 15 -1.30 20.19 -8.95
CA GLN A 15 -0.33 19.12 -8.98
C GLN A 15 -0.83 17.97 -8.11
N ASN A 16 -0.92 16.80 -8.75
CA ASN A 16 -1.39 15.57 -8.16
C ASN A 16 -0.49 15.16 -6.97
N GLN A 17 -1.01 15.17 -5.74
CA GLN A 17 -0.22 14.89 -4.53
C GLN A 17 0.41 13.48 -4.53
N CYS A 18 -0.24 12.50 -5.17
CA CYS A 18 0.34 11.18 -5.37
C CYS A 18 1.49 11.17 -6.38
N LEU A 19 1.48 12.07 -7.38
CA LEU A 19 2.61 12.26 -8.28
C LEU A 19 3.79 12.86 -7.52
N LYS A 20 3.55 13.88 -6.69
CA LYS A 20 4.58 14.52 -5.88
C LYS A 20 5.23 13.53 -4.91
N ALA A 21 4.45 12.77 -4.14
CA ALA A 21 4.97 11.72 -3.27
C ALA A 21 5.78 10.65 -4.04
N ALA A 22 5.34 10.30 -5.26
CA ALA A 22 6.07 9.36 -6.10
C ALA A 22 7.42 9.93 -6.61
N GLN A 23 7.51 11.23 -6.85
CA GLN A 23 8.75 11.92 -7.22
C GLN A 23 9.70 11.99 -6.03
N ASP A 24 9.20 12.39 -4.85
CA ASP A 24 10.00 12.50 -3.63
C ASP A 24 10.60 11.14 -3.21
N CYS A 25 9.80 10.07 -3.31
CA CYS A 25 10.31 8.70 -3.15
C CYS A 25 11.38 8.34 -4.20
N GLY A 26 11.23 8.79 -5.45
CA GLY A 26 12.21 8.53 -6.51
C GLY A 26 13.55 9.24 -6.29
N LEU A 27 13.54 10.42 -5.68
CA LEU A 27 14.74 11.19 -5.34
C LEU A 27 15.47 10.60 -4.12
N PHE A 28 14.76 9.94 -3.21
CA PHE A 28 15.37 9.24 -2.08
C PHE A 28 15.83 7.83 -2.50
N GLU A 29 17.16 7.63 -2.61
CA GLU A 29 17.80 6.43 -3.17
C GLU A 29 17.17 5.11 -2.68
N LYS A 30 17.00 4.96 -1.37
CA LYS A 30 16.45 3.74 -0.78
C LYS A 30 14.97 3.52 -1.14
N CYS A 31 14.16 4.58 -1.21
CA CYS A 31 12.75 4.46 -1.64
C CYS A 31 12.66 4.15 -3.12
N GLY A 32 13.39 4.87 -3.97
CA GLY A 32 13.44 4.64 -5.42
C GLY A 32 13.88 3.21 -5.77
N SER A 33 14.93 2.71 -5.09
CA SER A 33 15.47 1.36 -5.28
C SER A 33 14.46 0.27 -4.87
N LEU A 34 13.93 0.32 -3.65
CA LEU A 34 12.96 -0.68 -3.17
C LEU A 34 11.63 -0.59 -3.92
N ARG A 35 11.25 0.61 -4.38
CA ARG A 35 10.08 0.81 -5.24
C ARG A 35 10.23 0.10 -6.57
N SER A 36 11.38 0.28 -7.21
CA SER A 36 11.71 -0.40 -8.46
C SER A 36 11.76 -1.91 -8.28
N GLU A 37 12.33 -2.39 -7.16
CA GLU A 37 12.39 -3.82 -6.80
C GLU A 37 10.98 -4.44 -6.77
N TYR A 38 10.03 -3.87 -6.02
CA TYR A 38 8.69 -4.45 -5.94
C TYR A 38 7.93 -4.32 -7.26
N VAL A 39 8.09 -3.23 -8.00
CA VAL A 39 7.45 -3.06 -9.32
C VAL A 39 7.91 -4.15 -10.28
N VAL A 40 9.21 -4.44 -10.32
CA VAL A 40 9.76 -5.53 -11.16
C VAL A 40 9.25 -6.88 -10.67
N ALA A 41 9.25 -7.13 -9.37
CA ALA A 41 8.75 -8.40 -8.81
C ALA A 41 7.27 -8.66 -9.11
N CYS A 42 6.45 -7.60 -9.15
CA CYS A 42 5.01 -7.70 -9.39
C CYS A 42 4.61 -7.68 -10.87
N THR A 43 5.45 -7.15 -11.77
CA THR A 43 5.15 -7.07 -13.21
C THR A 43 5.83 -8.18 -14.02
N LYS A 44 6.95 -8.74 -13.54
CA LYS A 44 7.65 -9.85 -14.21
C LYS A 44 6.78 -11.11 -14.21
N ARG A 45 6.58 -11.68 -15.39
CA ARG A 45 5.91 -12.98 -15.56
C ARG A 45 6.75 -14.09 -14.94
N ALA A 46 6.08 -15.01 -14.25
CA ALA A 46 6.72 -16.21 -13.71
C ALA A 46 7.12 -17.14 -14.87
N PRO A 47 8.29 -17.79 -14.81
CA PRO A 47 8.72 -18.74 -15.83
C PRO A 47 7.64 -19.81 -16.05
N GLY A 48 7.26 -20.06 -17.30
CA GLY A 48 6.22 -21.05 -17.64
C GLY A 48 4.78 -20.63 -17.31
N SER A 49 4.53 -19.38 -16.91
CA SER A 49 3.19 -18.87 -16.63
C SER A 49 2.92 -17.53 -17.30
N ALA A 50 1.66 -17.29 -17.69
CA ALA A 50 1.21 -15.98 -18.13
C ALA A 50 1.03 -14.98 -16.95
N HIS A 51 1.36 -15.37 -15.72
CA HIS A 51 1.03 -14.65 -14.50
C HIS A 51 2.27 -14.16 -13.75
N CYS A 52 2.10 -13.15 -12.92
CA CYS A 52 3.16 -12.70 -12.02
C CYS A 52 3.43 -13.73 -10.91
N ASN A 53 4.61 -13.67 -10.31
CA ASN A 53 4.90 -14.43 -9.09
C ASN A 53 4.39 -13.64 -7.86
N ARG A 54 3.14 -13.90 -7.43
CA ARG A 54 2.49 -13.19 -6.31
C ARG A 54 3.28 -13.29 -5.00
N GLN A 55 3.90 -14.43 -4.72
CA GLN A 55 4.73 -14.60 -3.52
C GLN A 55 5.96 -13.69 -3.51
N LYS A 56 6.67 -13.58 -4.65
CA LYS A 56 7.81 -12.65 -4.80
C LYS A 56 7.36 -11.20 -4.73
N CYS A 57 6.24 -10.86 -5.38
CA CYS A 57 5.63 -9.54 -5.32
C CYS A 57 5.31 -9.13 -3.87
N HIS A 58 4.62 -9.98 -3.11
CA HIS A 58 4.28 -9.73 -1.71
C HIS A 58 5.51 -9.60 -0.81
N ARG A 59 6.54 -10.42 -1.02
CA ARG A 59 7.81 -10.31 -0.28
C ARG A 59 8.49 -8.96 -0.53
N ALA A 60 8.56 -8.51 -1.78
CA ALA A 60 9.16 -7.23 -2.14
C ALA A 60 8.33 -6.04 -1.62
N LEU A 61 7.00 -6.12 -1.69
CA LEU A 61 6.11 -5.10 -1.12
C LEU A 61 6.28 -4.97 0.40
N ARG A 62 6.32 -6.08 1.15
CA ARG A 62 6.59 -6.05 2.60
C ARG A 62 7.94 -5.40 2.91
N ARG A 63 8.99 -5.78 2.17
CA ARG A 63 10.32 -5.19 2.29
C ARG A 63 10.32 -3.69 2.06
N PHE A 64 9.55 -3.20 1.08
CA PHE A 64 9.39 -1.77 0.84
C PHE A 64 8.79 -1.06 2.05
N LEU A 65 7.67 -1.57 2.59
CA LEU A 65 6.98 -0.96 3.73
C LEU A 65 7.79 -1.01 5.03
N GLU A 66 8.60 -2.05 5.22
CA GLU A 66 9.42 -2.23 6.43
C GLU A 66 10.71 -1.41 6.41
N ARG A 67 11.29 -1.18 5.22
CA ARG A 67 12.63 -0.57 5.10
C ARG A 67 12.61 0.87 4.65
N VAL A 68 11.57 1.33 3.97
CA VAL A 68 11.45 2.72 3.54
C VAL A 68 10.90 3.55 4.70
N PRO A 69 11.51 4.72 5.01
CA PRO A 69 10.99 5.62 6.04
C PRO A 69 9.52 5.98 5.79
N ALA A 70 8.75 6.10 6.87
CA ALA A 70 7.29 6.26 6.83
C ALA A 70 6.86 7.51 6.04
N GLU A 71 7.63 8.59 6.10
CA GLU A 71 7.39 9.83 5.35
C GLU A 71 7.30 9.60 3.83
N TYR A 72 8.06 8.65 3.28
CA TYR A 72 8.01 8.31 1.85
C TYR A 72 7.02 7.19 1.56
N SER A 73 7.03 6.12 2.36
CA SER A 73 6.18 4.94 2.11
C SER A 73 4.70 5.24 2.34
N LEU A 74 4.35 5.98 3.40
CA LEU A 74 2.98 6.41 3.65
C LEU A 74 2.57 7.51 2.68
N GLY A 75 3.49 8.39 2.28
CA GLY A 75 3.23 9.43 1.28
C GLY A 75 2.70 8.86 -0.04
N VAL A 76 3.29 7.78 -0.56
CA VAL A 76 2.84 7.15 -1.81
C VAL A 76 1.57 6.30 -1.67
N LEU A 77 1.24 5.84 -0.46
CA LEU A 77 0.07 5.00 -0.19
C LEU A 77 -1.18 5.83 0.14
N PHE A 78 -1.01 6.89 0.92
CA PHE A 78 -2.08 7.65 1.56
C PHE A 78 -2.17 9.09 1.08
N CYS A 79 -1.52 9.42 -0.04
CA CYS A 79 -1.67 10.73 -0.69
C CYS A 79 -3.16 11.10 -0.87
N PRO A 80 -3.55 12.33 -0.50
CA PRO A 80 -4.92 12.81 -0.72
C PRO A 80 -5.16 13.05 -2.22
N CYS A 81 -6.40 12.86 -2.66
CA CYS A 81 -6.79 13.02 -4.06
C CYS A 81 -8.09 13.79 -4.18
N THR A 82 -8.15 14.69 -5.16
CA THR A 82 -9.33 15.48 -5.52
C THR A 82 -9.98 15.01 -6.82
N ASP A 83 -9.27 14.22 -7.63
CA ASP A 83 -9.75 13.71 -8.92
C ASP A 83 -9.52 12.19 -9.08
N ALA A 84 -10.16 11.63 -10.11
CA ALA A 84 -10.09 10.21 -10.43
C ALA A 84 -8.70 9.75 -10.91
N LEU A 85 -7.93 10.64 -11.58
CA LEU A 85 -6.59 10.30 -12.09
C LEU A 85 -5.60 10.10 -10.93
N CYS A 86 -5.67 10.94 -9.90
CA CYS A 86 -4.99 10.79 -8.63
C CYS A 86 -5.44 9.53 -7.91
N GLY A 87 -6.75 9.31 -7.80
CA GLY A 87 -7.29 8.09 -7.19
C GLY A 87 -6.74 6.82 -7.84
N GLU A 88 -6.66 6.80 -9.17
CA GLU A 88 -6.13 5.67 -9.93
C GLU A 88 -4.61 5.51 -9.75
N ARG A 89 -3.85 6.61 -9.68
CA ARG A 89 -2.43 6.57 -9.33
C ARG A 89 -2.21 5.94 -7.96
N ARG A 90 -2.97 6.38 -6.95
CA ARG A 90 -2.93 5.83 -5.59
C ARG A 90 -3.28 4.35 -5.58
N ARG A 91 -4.34 3.94 -6.30
CA ARG A 91 -4.78 2.55 -6.42
C ARG A 91 -3.70 1.66 -7.05
N LYS A 92 -2.96 2.17 -8.03
CA LYS A 92 -1.89 1.44 -8.73
C LYS A 92 -0.59 1.29 -7.92
N THR A 93 -0.41 2.00 -6.79
CA THR A 93 0.84 1.99 -6.00
C THR A 93 1.34 0.59 -5.65
N ILE A 94 0.44 -0.35 -5.35
CA ILE A 94 0.77 -1.73 -4.97
C ILE A 94 0.69 -2.75 -6.12
N VAL A 95 0.53 -2.31 -7.37
CA VAL A 95 0.35 -3.20 -8.55
C VAL A 95 -0.81 -4.20 -8.34
N PRO A 96 -2.06 -3.72 -8.25
CA PRO A 96 -3.19 -4.54 -7.81
C PRO A 96 -3.52 -5.71 -8.74
N SER A 97 -3.12 -5.66 -10.01
CA SER A 97 -3.27 -6.77 -10.96
C SER A 97 -2.47 -8.03 -10.59
N CYS A 98 -1.48 -7.90 -9.71
CA CYS A 98 -0.67 -9.01 -9.21
C CYS A 98 -0.90 -9.24 -7.71
N SER A 99 -0.84 -8.17 -6.91
CA SER A 99 -0.81 -8.25 -5.46
C SER A 99 -2.18 -8.41 -4.80
N TYR A 100 -3.25 -7.97 -5.46
CA TYR A 100 -4.59 -7.89 -4.89
C TYR A 100 -5.59 -8.76 -5.65
N GLN A 101 -5.81 -8.47 -6.93
CA GLN A 101 -6.81 -9.14 -7.77
C GLN A 101 -6.53 -10.63 -7.86
N GLU A 102 -7.57 -11.44 -7.67
CA GLU A 102 -7.55 -12.90 -7.81
C GLU A 102 -8.42 -13.30 -9.00
N ARG A 103 -8.00 -14.35 -9.73
CA ARG A 103 -8.64 -14.78 -10.97
C ARG A 103 -9.86 -15.65 -10.74
N GLU A 104 -9.86 -16.44 -9.68
CA GLU A 104 -10.93 -17.41 -9.34
C GLU A 104 -12.14 -16.74 -8.64
N GLY A 105 -12.24 -15.41 -8.75
CA GLY A 105 -13.21 -14.61 -8.03
C GLY A 105 -12.70 -14.14 -6.68
N LYS A 106 -13.53 -13.38 -5.97
CA LYS A 106 -13.21 -12.86 -4.65
C LYS A 106 -13.55 -13.95 -3.62
N PRO A 107 -12.58 -14.54 -2.90
CA PRO A 107 -12.87 -15.59 -1.92
C PRO A 107 -13.68 -15.03 -0.75
N ASN A 108 -14.31 -15.94 0.00
CA ASN A 108 -15.00 -15.58 1.23
C ASN A 108 -14.01 -15.01 2.27
N CYS A 109 -14.42 -13.93 2.96
CA CYS A 109 -13.55 -13.22 3.90
C CYS A 109 -13.16 -14.08 5.12
N LEU A 110 -14.06 -14.95 5.61
CA LEU A 110 -13.77 -15.86 6.73
C LEU A 110 -12.76 -16.92 6.33
N SER A 111 -12.80 -17.39 5.08
CA SER A 111 -11.79 -18.32 4.55
C SER A 111 -10.41 -17.66 4.45
N LEU A 112 -10.35 -16.40 4.02
CA LEU A 112 -9.10 -15.62 4.01
C LEU A 112 -8.56 -15.36 5.42
N GLU A 113 -9.43 -15.06 6.38
CA GLU A 113 -9.07 -14.90 7.78
C GLU A 113 -8.48 -16.20 8.33
N ALA A 114 -9.16 -17.33 8.13
CA ALA A 114 -8.67 -18.65 8.56
C ALA A 114 -7.30 -19.01 7.92
N TYR A 115 -7.05 -18.59 6.67
CA TYR A 115 -5.74 -18.73 6.04
C TYR A 115 -4.69 -17.82 6.72
N CYS A 116 -5.01 -16.55 6.95
CA CYS A 116 -4.14 -15.58 7.61
C CYS A 116 -3.74 -16.03 9.03
N MET A 117 -4.68 -16.62 9.79
CA MET A 117 -4.43 -17.08 11.16
C MET A 117 -3.40 -18.23 11.25
N LYS A 118 -3.15 -18.94 10.13
CA LYS A 118 -2.11 -19.98 10.03
C LYS A 118 -0.72 -19.42 9.71
N ASP A 119 -0.64 -18.18 9.21
CA ASP A 119 0.62 -17.50 8.93
C ASP A 119 0.97 -16.55 10.08
N GLU A 120 2.11 -16.78 10.73
CA GLU A 120 2.55 -16.02 11.92
C GLU A 120 2.62 -14.51 11.66
N LEU A 121 3.13 -14.11 10.49
CA LEU A 121 3.28 -12.70 10.13
C LEU A 121 1.92 -12.06 9.87
N CYS A 122 1.06 -12.72 9.11
CA CYS A 122 -0.28 -12.23 8.80
C CYS A 122 -1.11 -12.09 10.08
N ARG A 123 -1.09 -13.11 10.95
CA ARG A 123 -1.78 -13.11 12.23
C ARG A 123 -1.36 -11.93 13.11
N SER A 124 -0.06 -11.68 13.25
CA SER A 124 0.45 -10.54 14.02
C SER A 124 -0.04 -9.21 13.44
N ARG A 125 0.06 -9.00 12.12
CA ARG A 125 -0.35 -7.73 11.49
C ARG A 125 -1.86 -7.52 11.53
N LEU A 126 -2.65 -8.60 11.46
CA LEU A 126 -4.10 -8.53 11.60
C LEU A 126 -4.50 -8.11 13.02
N ALA A 127 -3.84 -8.66 14.06
CA ALA A 127 -4.06 -8.26 15.44
C ALA A 127 -3.70 -6.78 15.67
N ASP A 128 -2.56 -6.31 15.12
CA ASP A 128 -2.18 -4.90 15.19
C ASP A 128 -3.24 -3.99 14.55
N PHE A 129 -3.76 -4.37 13.37
CA PHE A 129 -4.81 -3.62 12.69
C PHE A 129 -6.10 -3.58 13.52
N GLN A 130 -6.55 -4.72 14.04
CA GLN A 130 -7.75 -4.81 14.86
C GLN A 130 -7.62 -4.02 16.15
N TYR A 131 -6.45 -3.98 16.77
CA TYR A 131 -6.21 -3.25 18.02
C TYR A 131 -6.15 -1.73 17.80
N ASN A 132 -5.40 -1.26 16.80
CA ASN A 132 -5.12 0.17 16.62
C ASN A 132 -6.18 0.91 15.79
N CYS A 133 -6.89 0.20 14.92
CA CYS A 133 -7.84 0.80 13.97
C CYS A 133 -9.30 0.42 14.25
N HIS A 134 -9.61 -0.21 15.39
CA HIS A 134 -11.00 -0.47 15.74
C HIS A 134 -11.74 0.86 15.90
N PRO A 135 -12.89 1.06 15.23
CA PRO A 135 -13.66 2.28 15.40
C PRO A 135 -14.11 2.38 16.85
N SER A 136 -13.56 3.37 17.56
CA SER A 136 -13.98 3.64 18.94
C SER A 136 -15.43 4.15 18.92
N PRO A 137 -16.30 3.68 19.84
CA PRO A 137 -17.70 4.11 19.90
C PRO A 137 -17.87 5.64 19.94
N CYS A 138 -16.89 6.35 20.52
CA CYS A 138 -16.90 7.80 20.65
C CYS A 138 -16.90 8.56 19.31
N LEU A 139 -16.36 7.99 18.22
CA LEU A 139 -16.35 8.61 16.89
C LEU A 139 -17.67 8.44 16.12
N ARG A 140 -18.57 7.57 16.56
CA ARG A 140 -19.89 7.38 15.91
C ARG A 140 -20.96 8.37 16.37
N LEU A 141 -20.71 9.11 17.45
CA LEU A 141 -21.64 10.12 17.98
C LEU A 141 -21.38 11.53 17.42
N ALA A 142 -20.32 11.70 16.64
CA ALA A 142 -19.90 12.99 16.08
C ALA A 142 -20.03 13.08 14.55
N ALA A 143 -20.68 12.11 13.91
CA ALA A 143 -20.96 12.08 12.48
C ALA A 143 -22.47 12.07 12.20
#